data_AF-A0AAN3IJK0-F1
#
_entry.id   AF-A0AAN3IJK0-F1
#
_cell.length_a   1.000
_cell.length_b   1.000
_cell.length_c   1.000
_cell.angle_alpha   90.00
_cell.angle_beta   90.00
_cell.angle_gamma   90.00
#
_symmetry.space_group_name_H-M   'P 1'
#
loop_
_entity.id
_entity.type
_entity.pdbx_description
1 polymer ?
#
loop_
_entity_poly.entity_id
_entity_poly.type
_entity_poly.pdbx_seq_one_letter_code
_entity_poly.pdbx_strand_id
1 'polypeptide(L)'
;MKLHHRMLRHFIAASVIVLTSSFLIFELVASDRAMSAYLRYIVQKADSSFLYDKYQNQSIAAHVMRALAAEQSEVSPEQRRAICEAFESANNTHGLNLTAHKYPGLRGTLQTASTDCDTIVEAAALLPAFDQAVEGNRHQDDYGSGLGMAEEKFHYYLDLNDRYVYFYEPVNVEYFAMNNWSFLQSGSIGIDRKDIEKVFTGRTVLSSIYLDQRTKQNVMSLLTPVYVAGQLKGIVLLDINKNNLRNIFYTHDRPLLWRFLNVTLTDTDSGRDIIINQSEDNLFQYV
;
A
#
# COMPACT_ATOMS: atom_id res chain seq x y z
N MET A 1 -61.26 -0.91 -46.12
CA MET A 1 -60.25 -0.04 -45.47
C MET A 1 -59.87 -0.39 -44.02
N LYS A 2 -60.77 -0.90 -43.15
CA LYS A 2 -60.42 -1.17 -41.72
C LYS A 2 -59.41 -2.30 -41.48
N LEU A 3 -59.36 -3.33 -42.33
CA LEU A 3 -58.47 -4.50 -42.16
C LEU A 3 -56.99 -4.16 -42.43
N HIS A 4 -56.74 -3.33 -43.45
CA HIS A 4 -55.40 -2.89 -43.86
C HIS A 4 -54.72 -2.07 -42.76
N HIS A 5 -55.51 -1.24 -42.05
CA HIS A 5 -55.00 -0.41 -40.95
C HIS A 5 -54.64 -1.23 -39.70
N ARG A 6 -55.32 -2.35 -39.43
CA ARG A 6 -54.97 -3.27 -38.32
C ARG A 6 -53.70 -4.07 -38.62
N MET A 7 -53.58 -4.63 -39.83
CA MET A 7 -52.37 -5.35 -40.22
C MET A 7 -51.12 -4.46 -40.20
N LEU A 8 -51.23 -3.21 -40.69
CA LEU A 8 -50.14 -2.24 -40.63
C LEU A 8 -49.72 -1.93 -39.18
N ARG A 9 -50.68 -1.78 -38.25
CA ARG A 9 -50.39 -1.56 -36.82
C ARG A 9 -49.67 -2.75 -36.19
N HIS A 10 -50.10 -3.98 -36.48
CA HIS A 10 -49.43 -5.18 -35.97
C HIS A 10 -48.03 -5.35 -36.56
N PHE A 11 -47.83 -5.02 -37.84
CA PHE A 11 -46.51 -5.05 -38.47
C PHE A 11 -45.55 -4.02 -37.87
N ILE A 12 -46.01 -2.79 -37.63
CA ILE A 12 -45.21 -1.75 -36.95
C ILE A 12 -44.88 -2.19 -35.53
N ALA A 13 -45.86 -2.69 -34.76
CA ALA A 13 -45.62 -3.15 -33.39
C ALA A 13 -44.60 -4.30 -33.35
N ALA A 14 -44.75 -5.30 -34.22
CA ALA A 14 -43.80 -6.41 -34.32
C ALA A 14 -42.40 -5.93 -34.73
N SER A 15 -42.31 -5.02 -35.69
CA SER A 15 -41.03 -4.44 -36.15
C SER A 15 -40.34 -3.66 -35.03
N VAL A 16 -41.10 -2.85 -34.28
CA VAL A 16 -40.58 -2.11 -33.12
C VAL A 16 -40.07 -3.09 -32.07
N ILE A 17 -40.85 -4.11 -31.71
CA ILE A 17 -40.43 -5.11 -30.71
C ILE A 17 -39.16 -5.83 -31.15
N VAL A 18 -39.08 -6.26 -32.41
CA VAL A 18 -37.90 -6.96 -32.94
C VAL A 18 -36.68 -6.03 -32.93
N LEU A 19 -36.83 -4.78 -33.38
CA LEU A 19 -35.72 -3.82 -33.42
C LEU A 19 -35.24 -3.45 -32.02
N THR A 20 -36.14 -3.13 -31.10
CA THR A 20 -35.77 -2.76 -29.72
C THR A 20 -35.18 -3.94 -28.96
N SER A 21 -35.73 -5.14 -29.12
CA SER A 21 -35.18 -6.35 -28.49
C SER A 21 -33.82 -6.72 -29.07
N SER A 22 -33.63 -6.62 -30.39
CA SER A 22 -32.34 -6.89 -31.04
C SER A 22 -31.28 -5.89 -30.62
N PHE A 23 -31.64 -4.60 -30.55
CA PHE A 23 -30.76 -3.55 -30.03
C PHE A 23 -30.38 -3.81 -28.57
N LEU A 24 -31.36 -4.15 -27.72
CA LEU A 24 -31.11 -4.45 -26.31
C LEU A 24 -30.18 -5.67 -26.14
N ILE A 25 -30.43 -6.76 -26.89
CA ILE A 25 -29.57 -7.95 -26.86
C ILE A 25 -28.16 -7.61 -27.33
N PHE A 26 -28.03 -6.82 -28.39
CA PHE A 26 -26.73 -6.37 -28.89
C PHE A 26 -25.96 -5.57 -27.83
N GLU A 27 -26.59 -4.57 -27.22
CA GLU A 27 -25.97 -3.77 -26.15
C GLU A 27 -25.59 -4.63 -24.93
N LEU A 28 -26.43 -5.59 -24.54
CA LEU A 28 -26.11 -6.52 -23.45
C LEU A 28 -24.88 -7.38 -23.76
N VAL A 29 -24.81 -7.96 -24.97
CA VAL A 29 -23.66 -8.77 -25.40
C VAL A 29 -22.40 -7.93 -25.54
N ALA A 30 -22.51 -6.71 -26.09
CA ALA A 30 -21.38 -5.79 -26.21
C ALA A 30 -20.85 -5.37 -24.83
N SER A 31 -21.76 -5.08 -23.89
CA SER A 31 -21.41 -4.69 -22.53
C SER A 31 -20.76 -5.84 -21.75
N ASP A 32 -21.29 -7.06 -21.87
CA ASP A 32 -20.71 -8.26 -21.25
C ASP A 32 -19.27 -8.52 -21.74
N ARG A 33 -19.04 -8.41 -23.05
CA ARG A 33 -17.69 -8.56 -23.63
C ARG A 33 -16.73 -7.48 -23.13
N ALA A 34 -17.18 -6.23 -23.09
CA ALA A 34 -16.38 -5.11 -22.59
C ALA A 34 -16.04 -5.30 -21.10
N MET A 35 -17.01 -5.72 -20.29
CA MET A 35 -16.82 -6.05 -18.88
C MET A 35 -15.82 -7.20 -18.68
N SER A 36 -15.97 -8.29 -19.43
CA SER A 36 -15.07 -9.45 -19.35
C SER A 36 -13.63 -9.09 -19.74
N ALA A 37 -13.46 -8.27 -20.79
CA ALA A 37 -12.15 -7.77 -21.18
C ALA A 37 -11.54 -6.86 -20.12
N TYR A 38 -12.35 -5.96 -19.54
CA TYR A 38 -11.92 -5.04 -18.50
C TYR A 38 -11.52 -5.76 -17.20
N LEU A 39 -12.26 -6.79 -16.79
CA LEU A 39 -11.90 -7.66 -15.67
C LEU A 39 -10.53 -8.31 -15.87
N ARG A 40 -10.27 -8.87 -17.06
CA ARG A 40 -8.96 -9.46 -17.38
C ARG A 40 -7.85 -8.41 -17.34
N TYR A 41 -8.11 -7.22 -17.86
CA TYR A 41 -7.18 -6.10 -17.83
C TYR A 41 -6.83 -5.69 -16.39
N ILE A 42 -7.83 -5.53 -15.50
CA ILE A 42 -7.58 -5.18 -14.11
C ILE A 42 -6.77 -6.27 -13.39
N VAL A 43 -7.08 -7.55 -13.61
CA VAL A 43 -6.32 -8.65 -12.99
C VAL A 43 -4.85 -8.60 -13.43
N GLN A 44 -4.59 -8.44 -14.72
CA GLN A 44 -3.21 -8.29 -15.23
C GLN A 44 -2.51 -7.04 -14.68
N LYS A 45 -3.24 -5.94 -14.57
CA LYS A 45 -2.75 -4.69 -13.97
C LYS A 45 -2.37 -4.89 -12.49
N ALA A 46 -3.24 -5.56 -11.74
CA ALA A 46 -3.01 -5.85 -10.32
C ALA A 46 -1.78 -6.74 -10.15
N ASP A 47 -1.69 -7.85 -10.89
CA ASP A 47 -0.54 -8.76 -10.84
C ASP A 47 0.77 -8.02 -11.14
N SER A 48 0.78 -7.20 -12.19
CA SER A 48 1.95 -6.40 -12.58
C SER A 48 2.32 -5.37 -11.49
N SER A 49 1.34 -4.65 -10.97
CA SER A 49 1.56 -3.64 -9.93
C SER A 49 2.10 -4.25 -8.64
N PHE A 50 1.49 -5.34 -8.15
CA PHE A 50 1.95 -6.00 -6.92
C PHE A 50 3.33 -6.65 -7.11
N LEU A 51 3.64 -7.18 -8.30
CA LEU A 51 4.97 -7.71 -8.60
C LEU A 51 6.03 -6.59 -8.59
N TYR A 52 5.71 -5.44 -9.17
CA TYR A 52 6.59 -4.28 -9.19
C TYR A 52 6.83 -3.74 -7.77
N ASP A 53 5.77 -3.57 -6.97
CA ASP A 53 5.87 -3.14 -5.58
C ASP A 53 6.72 -4.11 -4.75
N LYS A 54 6.52 -5.41 -4.96
CA LYS A 54 7.32 -6.45 -4.32
C LYS A 54 8.80 -6.31 -4.68
N TYR A 55 9.11 -6.09 -5.96
CA TYR A 55 10.49 -5.91 -6.41
C TYR A 55 11.14 -4.66 -5.81
N GLN A 56 10.44 -3.52 -5.81
CA GLN A 56 10.94 -2.29 -5.19
C GLN A 56 11.18 -2.48 -3.69
N ASN A 57 10.24 -3.10 -2.98
CA ASN A 57 10.38 -3.34 -1.54
C ASN A 57 11.56 -4.30 -1.23
N GLN A 58 11.81 -5.29 -2.11
CA GLN A 58 12.98 -6.16 -2.04
C GLN A 58 14.29 -5.43 -2.31
N SER A 59 14.30 -4.55 -3.31
CA SER A 59 15.43 -3.68 -3.61
C SER A 59 15.78 -2.81 -2.40
N ILE A 60 14.79 -2.14 -1.80
CA ILE A 60 14.97 -1.30 -0.61
C ILE A 60 15.55 -2.12 0.54
N ALA A 61 14.97 -3.29 0.85
CA ALA A 61 15.47 -4.17 1.90
C ALA A 61 16.91 -4.62 1.65
N ALA A 62 17.27 -4.95 0.41
CA ALA A 62 18.64 -5.33 0.05
C ALA A 62 19.63 -4.16 0.25
N HIS A 63 19.23 -2.92 -0.04
CA HIS A 63 20.04 -1.74 0.26
C HIS A 63 20.25 -1.55 1.76
N VAL A 64 19.20 -1.71 2.57
CA VAL A 64 19.30 -1.65 4.03
C VAL A 64 20.22 -2.76 4.55
N MET A 65 20.07 -4.00 4.09
CA MET A 65 20.94 -5.11 4.49
C MET A 65 22.43 -4.80 4.22
N ARG A 66 22.75 -4.23 3.05
CA ARG A 66 24.13 -3.84 2.72
C ARG A 66 24.64 -2.74 3.63
N ALA A 67 23.82 -1.74 3.94
CA ALA A 67 24.20 -0.65 4.83
C ALA A 67 24.46 -1.15 6.27
N LEU A 68 23.61 -2.06 6.76
CA LEU A 68 23.77 -2.66 8.09
C LEU A 68 24.94 -3.64 8.18
N ALA A 69 25.30 -4.31 7.07
CA ALA A 69 26.39 -5.29 7.03
C ALA A 69 27.76 -4.70 6.71
N ALA A 70 27.84 -3.47 6.20
CA ALA A 70 29.10 -2.78 5.95
C ALA A 70 29.85 -2.58 7.29
N GLU A 71 31.17 -2.78 7.28
CA GLU A 71 32.02 -2.46 8.44
C GLU A 71 31.77 -1.00 8.81
N GLN A 72 31.16 -0.79 9.98
CA GLN A 72 30.77 0.53 10.42
C GLN A 72 32.01 1.27 10.88
N SER A 73 32.38 2.33 10.16
CA SER A 73 33.21 3.38 10.74
C SER A 73 32.46 3.92 11.96
N GLU A 74 33.12 4.01 13.11
CA GLU A 74 32.52 4.60 14.31
C GLU A 74 31.85 5.94 13.96
N VAL A 75 30.61 6.11 14.40
CA VAL A 75 29.87 7.37 14.20
C VAL A 75 30.71 8.51 14.77
N SER A 76 31.00 9.51 13.95
CA SER A 76 31.89 10.60 14.36
C SER A 76 31.32 11.31 15.60
N PRO A 77 32.18 11.84 16.49
CA PRO A 77 31.72 12.54 17.69
C PRO A 77 30.78 13.72 17.38
N GLU A 78 30.99 14.38 16.24
CA GLU A 78 30.15 15.48 15.76
C GLU A 78 28.77 14.98 15.32
N GLN A 79 28.70 13.89 14.56
CA GLN A 79 27.44 13.31 14.11
C GLN A 79 26.63 12.76 15.30
N ARG A 80 27.30 12.08 16.24
CA ARG A 80 26.68 11.63 17.50
C ARG A 80 26.07 12.80 18.26
N ARG A 81 26.83 13.89 18.42
CA ARG A 81 26.33 15.11 19.10
C ARG A 81 25.11 15.68 18.37
N ALA A 82 25.17 15.82 17.05
CA ALA A 82 24.05 16.35 16.27
C ALA A 82 22.79 15.48 16.36
N ILE A 83 22.92 14.16 16.37
CA ILE A 83 21.80 13.22 16.56
C ILE A 83 21.19 13.40 17.96
N CYS A 84 22.02 13.39 19.01
CA CYS A 84 21.50 13.46 20.37
C CYS A 84 20.98 14.84 20.79
N GLU A 85 21.52 15.93 20.23
CA GLU A 85 20.94 17.26 20.42
C GLU A 85 19.56 17.39 19.77
N ALA A 86 19.31 16.64 18.68
CA ALA A 86 18.02 16.60 18.01
C ALA A 86 17.09 15.51 18.55
N PHE A 87 17.51 14.70 19.53
CA PHE A 87 16.71 13.63 20.12
C PHE A 87 15.57 14.20 20.96
N GLU A 88 14.36 13.82 20.61
CA GLU A 88 13.13 14.35 21.18
C GLU A 88 12.44 13.32 22.08
N SER A 89 11.66 13.83 23.02
CA SER A 89 10.72 13.06 23.84
C SER A 89 9.37 13.75 23.80
N ALA A 90 8.34 13.05 23.32
CA ALA A 90 6.97 13.56 23.25
C ALA A 90 5.97 12.40 23.36
N ASN A 91 4.89 12.58 24.13
CA ASN A 91 3.84 11.57 24.35
C ASN A 91 4.39 10.18 24.73
N ASN A 92 5.36 10.12 25.66
CA ASN A 92 6.04 8.88 26.07
C ASN A 92 6.73 8.12 24.92
N THR A 93 7.00 8.80 23.80
CA THR A 93 7.75 8.29 22.67
C THR A 93 9.03 9.08 22.53
N HIS A 94 10.11 8.39 22.18
CA HIS A 94 11.43 8.96 21.99
C HIS A 94 11.88 8.79 20.55
N GLY A 95 12.77 9.64 20.05
CA GLY A 95 13.26 9.51 18.69
C GLY A 95 13.71 10.82 18.05
N LEU A 96 13.64 10.88 16.73
CA LEU A 96 14.05 12.02 15.92
C LEU A 96 12.89 12.46 15.03
N ASN A 97 12.75 13.78 14.85
CA ASN A 97 11.71 14.39 14.03
C ASN A 97 10.29 13.98 14.47
N LEU A 98 10.03 13.98 15.79
CA LEU A 98 8.76 13.52 16.37
C LEU A 98 7.62 14.53 16.20
N THR A 99 7.93 15.83 16.37
CA THR A 99 6.95 16.92 16.28
C THR A 99 7.35 17.96 15.25
N ALA A 100 8.66 18.22 15.14
CA ALA A 100 9.24 19.12 14.15
C ALA A 100 10.47 18.45 13.53
N HIS A 101 10.77 18.78 12.28
CA HIS A 101 11.90 18.22 11.55
C HIS A 101 13.24 18.85 12.01
N LYS A 102 13.69 18.51 13.22
CA LYS A 102 14.87 19.06 13.88
C LYS A 102 16.18 18.46 13.41
N TYR A 103 16.17 17.20 12.98
CA TYR A 103 17.33 16.51 12.45
C TYR A 103 17.22 16.38 10.93
N PRO A 104 17.90 17.24 10.15
CA PRO A 104 17.80 17.23 8.68
C PRO A 104 18.54 16.05 8.04
N GLY A 105 19.33 15.29 8.81
CA GLY A 105 20.03 14.11 8.31
C GLY A 105 19.10 12.93 8.01
N LEU A 106 17.86 12.96 8.52
CA LEU A 106 16.81 11.98 8.21
C LEU A 106 15.66 12.70 7.52
N ARG A 107 15.14 12.13 6.44
CA ARG A 107 13.96 12.68 5.74
C ARG A 107 12.70 12.58 6.58
N GLY A 108 12.50 11.46 7.27
CA GLY A 108 11.26 11.15 7.97
C GLY A 108 11.39 11.16 9.49
N THR A 109 10.60 10.32 10.15
CA THR A 109 10.49 10.27 11.61
C THR A 109 10.97 8.93 12.16
N LEU A 110 11.89 8.98 13.11
CA LEU A 110 12.33 7.83 13.91
C LEU A 110 11.59 7.83 15.23
N GLN A 111 10.92 6.72 15.58
CA GLN A 111 10.38 6.48 16.91
C GLN A 111 11.08 5.25 17.50
N THR A 112 11.43 5.29 18.79
CA THR A 112 12.11 4.19 19.49
C THR A 112 11.55 3.98 20.89
N ALA A 113 11.65 2.73 21.36
CA ALA A 113 11.38 2.37 22.75
C ALA A 113 12.43 2.91 23.73
N SER A 114 13.62 3.23 23.22
CA SER A 114 14.75 3.63 24.07
C SER A 114 14.62 5.08 24.51
N THR A 115 14.81 5.31 25.81
CA THR A 115 14.88 6.66 26.38
C THR A 115 16.28 7.28 26.25
N ASP A 116 17.28 6.47 25.90
CA ASP A 116 18.68 6.87 25.82
C ASP A 116 19.13 6.97 24.36
N CYS A 117 19.54 8.19 23.96
CA CYS A 117 20.02 8.45 22.61
C CYS A 117 21.21 7.56 22.25
N ASP A 118 22.14 7.30 23.18
CA ASP A 118 23.37 6.58 22.86
C ASP A 118 23.11 5.17 22.32
N THR A 119 21.97 4.58 22.68
CA THR A 119 21.54 3.26 22.20
C THR A 119 21.02 3.26 20.76
N ILE A 120 20.65 4.41 20.21
CA ILE A 120 20.04 4.54 18.88
C ILE A 120 20.92 5.31 17.88
N VAL A 121 22.00 5.96 18.33
CA VAL A 121 22.88 6.79 17.48
C VAL A 121 23.41 6.03 16.27
N GLU A 122 23.90 4.80 16.47
CA GLU A 122 24.45 3.97 15.39
C GLU A 122 23.37 3.60 14.37
N ALA A 123 22.20 3.18 14.84
CA ALA A 123 21.06 2.90 14.00
C ALA A 123 20.62 4.16 13.22
N ALA A 124 20.47 5.29 13.91
CA ALA A 124 20.06 6.56 13.31
C ALA A 124 21.04 7.05 12.23
N ALA A 125 22.34 6.82 12.40
CA ALA A 125 23.35 7.17 11.41
C ALA A 125 23.25 6.35 10.11
N LEU A 126 22.61 5.18 10.14
CA LEU A 126 22.44 4.28 8.99
C LEU A 126 21.12 4.48 8.24
N LEU A 127 20.12 5.10 8.87
CA LEU A 127 18.82 5.38 8.27
C LEU A 127 18.84 6.25 7.00
N PRO A 128 19.82 7.13 6.73
CA PRO A 128 19.94 7.77 5.43
C PRO A 128 20.07 6.77 4.27
N ALA A 129 20.60 5.57 4.51
CA ALA A 129 20.64 4.52 3.48
C ALA A 129 19.23 4.01 3.12
N PHE A 130 18.31 3.96 4.08
CA PHE A 130 16.90 3.68 3.81
C PHE A 130 16.27 4.80 2.99
N ASP A 131 16.55 6.06 3.34
CA ASP A 131 16.03 7.21 2.60
C ASP A 131 16.48 7.18 1.13
N GLN A 132 17.77 6.96 0.90
CA GLN A 132 18.33 6.84 -0.45
C GLN A 132 17.71 5.68 -1.23
N ALA A 133 17.48 4.54 -0.57
CA ALA A 133 16.90 3.37 -1.21
C ALA A 133 15.43 3.61 -1.61
N VAL A 134 14.63 4.21 -0.73
CA VAL A 134 13.24 4.56 -1.05
C VAL A 134 13.19 5.59 -2.18
N GLU A 135 14.00 6.65 -2.09
CA GLU A 135 14.00 7.70 -3.12
C GLU A 135 14.46 7.19 -4.49
N GLY A 136 15.49 6.34 -4.51
CA GLY A 136 16.00 5.73 -5.75
C GLY A 136 15.00 4.81 -6.43
N ASN A 137 14.09 4.18 -5.67
CA ASN A 137 13.02 3.35 -6.22
C ASN A 137 11.79 4.20 -6.62
N ARG A 138 11.51 5.34 -5.96
CA ARG A 138 10.42 6.27 -6.35
C ARG A 138 10.62 6.88 -7.74
N HIS A 139 11.87 7.06 -8.17
CA HIS A 139 12.22 7.74 -9.42
C HIS A 139 12.55 6.79 -10.58
N GLN A 140 12.23 5.50 -10.48
CA GLN A 140 12.39 4.60 -11.63
C GLN A 140 11.31 4.91 -12.67
N ASP A 141 11.74 5.44 -13.82
CA ASP A 141 10.88 5.67 -14.99
C ASP A 141 10.15 4.38 -15.38
N ASP A 142 8.84 4.46 -15.60
CA ASP A 142 8.07 3.41 -16.26
C ASP A 142 8.57 3.29 -17.70
N TYR A 143 9.51 2.38 -17.95
CA TYR A 143 10.18 2.20 -19.23
C TYR A 143 9.30 1.59 -20.34
N GLY A 144 7.97 1.49 -20.17
CA GLY A 144 7.13 1.25 -21.33
C GLY A 144 5.65 1.04 -21.07
N SER A 145 4.82 2.04 -21.39
CA SER A 145 3.39 1.88 -21.71
C SER A 145 2.51 1.06 -20.75
N GLY A 146 2.93 0.76 -19.51
CA GLY A 146 2.59 -0.51 -18.89
C GLY A 146 2.36 -0.48 -17.39
N LEU A 147 1.10 -0.24 -16.99
CA LEU A 147 0.42 -0.77 -15.79
C LEU A 147 1.01 -0.54 -14.38
N GLY A 148 2.28 -0.17 -14.23
CA GLY A 148 2.93 0.22 -12.99
C GLY A 148 2.86 1.73 -12.83
N MET A 149 2.15 2.20 -11.82
CA MET A 149 2.03 3.63 -11.56
C MET A 149 3.11 4.05 -10.55
N ALA A 150 3.89 5.08 -10.90
CA ALA A 150 4.75 5.79 -9.96
C ALA A 150 3.87 6.51 -8.92
N GLU A 151 3.47 5.77 -7.89
CA GLU A 151 2.68 6.28 -6.79
C GLU A 151 3.55 6.39 -5.55
N GLU A 152 3.42 7.50 -4.85
CA GLU A 152 4.01 7.61 -3.52
C GLU A 152 3.26 6.66 -2.58
N LYS A 153 3.99 5.65 -2.12
CA LYS A 153 3.52 4.69 -1.14
C LYS A 153 4.29 4.84 0.16
N PHE A 154 3.61 4.53 1.25
CA PHE A 154 4.10 4.73 2.60
C PHE A 154 5.09 3.61 2.96
N HIS A 155 6.37 3.96 3.03
CA HIS A 155 7.45 3.03 3.36
C HIS A 155 7.97 3.30 4.77
N TYR A 156 8.27 2.22 5.49
CA TYR A 156 8.89 2.31 6.80
C TYR A 156 9.74 1.07 7.08
N TYR A 157 10.80 1.27 7.86
CA TYR A 157 11.66 0.22 8.35
C TYR A 157 11.39 -0.02 9.82
N LEU A 158 11.30 -1.28 10.20
CA LEU A 158 11.11 -1.72 11.57
C LEU A 158 12.32 -2.55 12.00
N ASP A 159 13.02 -2.13 13.05
CA ASP A 159 14.06 -2.94 13.67
C ASP A 159 13.51 -3.72 14.86
N LEU A 160 13.67 -5.04 14.81
CA LEU A 160 13.12 -5.94 15.81
C LEU A 160 14.02 -6.03 17.05
N ASN A 161 15.33 -5.78 16.89
CA ASN A 161 16.31 -5.96 17.96
C ASN A 161 16.43 -4.68 18.80
N ASP A 162 16.66 -3.55 18.13
CA ASP A 162 16.86 -2.24 18.78
C ASP A 162 15.52 -1.54 19.04
N ARG A 163 14.41 -2.15 18.62
CA ARG A 163 13.03 -1.74 18.90
C ARG A 163 12.78 -0.28 18.53
N TYR A 164 12.93 0.00 17.24
CA TYR A 164 12.59 1.28 16.65
C TYR A 164 11.84 1.11 15.33
N VAL A 165 11.08 2.13 14.95
CA VAL A 165 10.47 2.26 13.63
C VAL A 165 10.94 3.56 12.99
N TYR A 166 11.34 3.49 11.73
CA TYR A 166 11.68 4.64 10.93
C TYR A 166 10.71 4.78 9.76
N PHE A 167 9.92 5.85 9.79
CA PHE A 167 9.04 6.22 8.69
C PHE A 167 9.81 7.05 7.69
N TYR A 168 9.71 6.72 6.40
CA TYR A 168 10.33 7.53 5.34
C TYR A 168 9.75 8.95 5.28
N GLU A 169 8.46 9.06 5.57
CA GLU A 169 7.74 10.32 5.61
C GLU A 169 7.61 10.83 7.05
N PRO A 170 7.54 12.15 7.27
CA PRO A 170 7.30 12.71 8.59
C PRO A 170 5.98 12.21 9.19
N VAL A 171 6.03 11.70 10.43
CA VAL A 171 4.86 11.26 11.20
C VAL A 171 4.84 11.99 12.53
N ASN A 172 3.89 12.92 12.69
CA ASN A 172 3.75 13.65 13.95
C ASN A 172 3.18 12.74 15.05
N VAL A 173 3.94 12.64 16.14
CA VAL A 173 3.64 11.81 17.34
C VAL A 173 2.37 12.22 18.08
N GLU A 174 1.88 13.44 17.87
CA GLU A 174 0.58 13.89 18.38
C GLU A 174 -0.58 13.12 17.74
N TYR A 175 -0.42 12.66 16.50
CA TYR A 175 -1.43 11.87 15.80
C TYR A 175 -1.15 10.37 15.89
N PHE A 176 0.12 9.97 15.87
CA PHE A 176 0.50 8.56 15.94
C PHE A 176 1.82 8.33 16.69
N ALA A 177 1.72 7.61 17.80
CA ALA A 177 2.83 7.15 18.61
C ALA A 177 2.84 5.62 18.68
N MET A 178 4.00 5.01 18.45
CA MET A 178 4.17 3.58 18.63
C MET A 178 4.23 3.26 20.13
N ASN A 179 3.17 2.64 20.63
CA ASN A 179 3.04 2.31 22.06
C ASN A 179 3.43 0.87 22.38
N ASN A 180 3.64 0.03 21.35
CA ASN A 180 3.92 -1.38 21.53
C ASN A 180 5.10 -1.84 20.68
N TRP A 181 6.19 -2.15 21.38
CA TRP A 181 7.48 -2.56 20.81
C TRP A 181 7.69 -4.08 20.82
N SER A 182 6.69 -4.85 21.25
CA SER A 182 6.69 -6.31 21.20
C SER A 182 6.14 -6.80 19.85
N PHE A 183 6.83 -6.42 18.78
CA PHE A 183 6.39 -6.60 17.38
C PHE A 183 6.07 -8.06 17.03
N LEU A 184 6.74 -9.02 17.70
CA LEU A 184 6.53 -10.45 17.50
C LEU A 184 5.44 -11.07 18.39
N GLN A 185 4.99 -10.38 19.45
CA GLN A 185 4.06 -10.94 20.44
C GLN A 185 2.63 -10.41 20.31
N SER A 186 2.48 -9.20 19.80
CA SER A 186 1.19 -8.54 19.58
C SER A 186 1.28 -7.82 18.25
N GLY A 187 0.24 -7.92 17.40
CA GLY A 187 0.20 -7.32 16.07
C GLY A 187 0.38 -5.81 16.07
N SER A 188 1.62 -5.36 16.22
CA SER A 188 2.06 -3.98 16.25
C SER A 188 1.78 -3.36 14.90
N ILE A 189 1.13 -2.19 14.90
CA ILE A 189 0.57 -1.51 13.72
C ILE A 189 -0.70 -2.17 13.16
N GLY A 190 -1.11 -3.32 13.70
CA GLY A 190 -2.32 -4.06 13.31
C GLY A 190 -2.05 -5.31 12.46
N ILE A 191 -0.80 -5.57 12.09
CA ILE A 191 -0.40 -6.74 11.30
C ILE A 191 -0.48 -8.00 12.17
N ASP A 192 -1.15 -9.05 11.66
CA ASP A 192 -1.25 -10.30 12.40
C ASP A 192 0.10 -11.02 12.52
N ARG A 193 0.33 -11.63 13.69
CA ARG A 193 1.54 -12.41 13.98
C ARG A 193 1.79 -13.50 12.93
N LYS A 194 0.74 -14.15 12.42
CA LYS A 194 0.84 -15.19 11.38
C LYS A 194 1.54 -14.69 10.11
N ASP A 195 1.39 -13.41 9.77
CA ASP A 195 1.97 -12.83 8.57
C ASP A 195 3.43 -12.44 8.82
N ILE A 196 3.75 -11.99 10.03
CA ILE A 196 5.12 -11.76 10.48
C ILE A 196 5.88 -13.09 10.55
N GLU A 197 5.26 -14.17 11.01
CA GLU A 197 5.87 -15.51 11.06
C GLU A 197 6.28 -16.03 9.66
N LYS A 198 5.53 -15.68 8.61
CA LYS A 198 5.89 -16.02 7.23
C LYS A 198 7.15 -15.27 6.75
N VAL A 199 7.47 -14.10 7.30
CA VAL A 199 8.66 -13.31 6.93
C VAL A 199 9.95 -14.04 7.30
N PHE A 200 9.93 -14.87 8.34
CA PHE A 200 11.06 -15.74 8.74
C PHE A 200 11.41 -16.80 7.68
N THR A 201 10.58 -17.00 6.67
CA THR A 201 10.91 -17.87 5.51
C THR A 201 11.87 -17.21 4.52
N GLY A 202 12.27 -15.96 4.75
CA GLY A 202 13.19 -15.22 3.90
C GLY A 202 12.55 -14.61 2.65
N ARG A 203 11.22 -14.67 2.53
CA ARG A 203 10.47 -14.15 1.39
C ARG A 203 9.71 -12.88 1.75
N THR A 204 9.48 -12.02 0.76
CA THR A 204 8.50 -10.94 0.90
C THR A 204 7.10 -11.51 0.96
N VAL A 205 6.35 -11.09 1.98
CA VAL A 205 5.00 -11.56 2.29
C VAL A 205 4.03 -10.40 2.13
N LEU A 206 2.82 -10.68 1.64
CA LEU A 206 1.71 -9.75 1.67
C LEU A 206 0.88 -10.06 2.92
N SER A 207 0.62 -9.06 3.77
CA SER A 207 -0.19 -9.25 4.97
C SER A 207 -1.66 -9.47 4.65
N SER A 208 -2.40 -10.05 5.60
CA SER A 208 -3.84 -9.85 5.69
C SER A 208 -4.18 -8.35 5.72
N ILE A 209 -5.41 -8.00 5.34
CA ILE A 209 -5.92 -6.63 5.51
C ILE A 209 -6.03 -6.35 7.01
N TYR A 210 -5.53 -5.20 7.45
CA TYR A 210 -5.59 -4.76 8.84
C TYR A 210 -5.95 -3.29 8.96
N LEU A 211 -6.41 -2.89 10.15
CA LEU A 211 -6.71 -1.49 10.45
C LEU A 211 -5.41 -0.77 10.83
N ASP A 212 -4.93 0.11 9.95
CA ASP A 212 -3.76 0.93 10.22
C ASP A 212 -4.06 1.86 11.41
N GLN A 213 -3.19 1.80 12.41
CA GLN A 213 -3.33 2.59 13.63
C GLN A 213 -3.07 4.08 13.41
N ARG A 214 -2.35 4.47 12.34
CA ARG A 214 -2.08 5.87 12.01
C ARG A 214 -3.25 6.51 11.27
N THR A 215 -3.70 5.91 10.17
CA THR A 215 -4.76 6.48 9.32
C THR A 215 -6.17 6.07 9.73
N LYS A 216 -6.32 5.04 10.58
CA LYS A 216 -7.60 4.39 10.92
C LYS A 216 -8.34 3.87 9.69
N GLN A 217 -7.60 3.53 8.64
CA GLN A 217 -8.12 2.91 7.43
C GLN A 217 -7.61 1.49 7.29
N ASN A 218 -8.37 0.65 6.59
CA ASN A 218 -7.92 -0.68 6.26
C ASN A 218 -6.82 -0.60 5.18
N VAL A 219 -5.70 -1.27 5.43
CA VAL A 219 -4.55 -1.37 4.52
C VAL A 219 -4.08 -2.82 4.48
N MET A 220 -3.24 -3.12 3.51
CA MET A 220 -2.45 -4.35 3.44
C MET A 220 -1.02 -3.96 3.15
N SER A 221 -0.04 -4.76 3.58
CA SER A 221 1.36 -4.34 3.48
C SER A 221 2.25 -5.45 2.92
N LEU A 222 3.26 -5.04 2.16
CA LEU A 222 4.34 -5.92 1.76
C LEU A 222 5.44 -5.88 2.83
N LEU A 223 5.71 -7.03 3.43
CA LEU A 223 6.72 -7.22 4.46
C LEU A 223 7.92 -7.91 3.84
N THR A 224 9.06 -7.23 3.77
CA THR A 224 10.31 -7.81 3.30
C THR A 224 11.30 -7.94 4.46
N PRO A 225 11.82 -9.14 4.77
CA PRO A 225 12.78 -9.31 5.85
C PRO A 225 14.11 -8.60 5.55
N VAL A 226 14.78 -8.11 6.59
CA VAL A 226 16.14 -7.59 6.55
C VAL A 226 17.01 -8.49 7.44
N TYR A 227 18.03 -9.11 6.83
CA TYR A 227 18.97 -10.00 7.53
C TYR A 227 20.35 -9.35 7.67
N VAL A 228 20.98 -9.57 8.82
CA VAL A 228 22.38 -9.21 9.08
C VAL A 228 23.07 -10.44 9.66
N ALA A 229 24.20 -10.85 9.09
CA ALA A 229 24.93 -12.06 9.51
C ALA A 229 24.05 -13.32 9.63
N GLY A 230 23.05 -13.47 8.76
CA GLY A 230 22.13 -14.62 8.76
C GLY A 230 21.01 -14.57 9.80
N GLN A 231 20.90 -13.49 10.59
CA GLN A 231 19.84 -13.29 11.58
C GLN A 231 18.85 -12.21 11.12
N LEU A 232 17.55 -12.44 11.37
CA LEU A 232 16.52 -11.45 11.09
C LEU A 232 16.74 -10.25 12.02
N LYS A 233 17.04 -9.09 11.44
CA LYS A 233 17.30 -7.84 12.16
C LYS A 233 16.08 -6.93 12.14
N GLY A 234 15.39 -6.87 11.00
CA GLY A 234 14.24 -5.98 10.81
C GLY A 234 13.36 -6.37 9.64
N ILE A 235 12.41 -5.51 9.32
CA ILE A 235 11.45 -5.68 8.23
C ILE A 235 11.31 -4.32 7.53
N VAL A 236 11.39 -4.30 6.20
CA VAL A 236 10.92 -3.18 5.39
C VAL A 236 9.46 -3.40 5.04
N LEU A 237 8.63 -2.42 5.35
CA LEU A 237 7.20 -2.42 5.11
C LEU A 237 6.81 -1.37 4.08
N LEU A 238 5.82 -1.75 3.27
CA LEU A 238 5.18 -0.91 2.28
C LEU A 238 3.67 -1.05 2.43
N ASP A 239 2.98 0.00 2.86
CA ASP A 239 1.52 -0.01 2.99
C ASP A 239 0.83 0.26 1.64
N ILE A 240 -0.23 -0.51 1.39
CA ILE A 240 -1.09 -0.42 0.22
C ILE A 240 -2.50 -0.09 0.72
N ASN A 241 -2.95 1.13 0.42
CA ASN A 241 -4.22 1.65 0.88
C ASN A 241 -5.26 1.75 -0.26
N LYS A 242 -6.46 2.23 0.09
CA LYS A 242 -7.56 2.47 -0.86
C LYS A 242 -7.13 3.25 -2.10
N ASN A 243 -6.35 4.31 -1.94
CA ASN A 243 -5.96 5.18 -3.06
C ASN A 243 -5.03 4.43 -4.02
N ASN A 244 -4.10 3.63 -3.50
CA ASN A 244 -3.25 2.78 -4.34
C ASN A 244 -4.07 1.76 -5.12
N LEU A 245 -5.00 1.10 -4.45
CA LEU A 245 -5.89 0.13 -5.08
C LEU A 245 -6.84 0.77 -6.10
N ARG A 246 -7.26 2.03 -5.90
CA ARG A 246 -8.13 2.74 -6.85
C ARG A 246 -7.48 2.88 -8.22
N ASN A 247 -6.18 3.11 -8.28
CA ASN A 247 -5.46 3.26 -9.55
C ASN A 247 -5.31 1.93 -10.30
N ILE A 248 -5.41 0.81 -9.59
CA ILE A 248 -5.40 -0.55 -10.16
C ILE A 248 -6.82 -0.96 -10.58
N PHE A 249 -7.79 -0.86 -9.67
CA PHE A 249 -9.12 -1.48 -9.80
C PHE A 249 -10.22 -0.52 -10.28
N TYR A 250 -9.98 0.80 -10.30
CA TYR A 250 -10.99 1.81 -10.69
C TYR A 250 -10.42 2.81 -11.70
N THR A 251 -10.03 2.29 -12.85
CA THR A 251 -9.32 3.04 -13.89
C THR A 251 -10.26 3.95 -14.72
N HIS A 252 -9.67 4.88 -15.47
CA HIS A 252 -10.40 5.85 -16.30
C HIS A 252 -11.10 5.21 -17.51
N ASP A 253 -10.47 4.18 -18.09
CA ASP A 253 -10.90 3.43 -19.28
C ASP A 253 -12.00 2.39 -19.01
N ARG A 254 -12.56 2.37 -17.80
CA ARG A 254 -13.61 1.41 -17.42
C ARG A 254 -14.88 1.55 -18.28
N PRO A 255 -15.56 0.44 -18.62
CA PRO A 255 -16.83 0.46 -19.33
C PRO A 255 -17.89 1.32 -18.63
N LEU A 256 -18.87 1.82 -19.38
CA LEU A 256 -19.89 2.75 -18.86
C LEU A 256 -20.64 2.18 -17.64
N LEU A 257 -21.11 0.93 -17.70
CA LEU A 257 -21.85 0.31 -16.59
C LEU A 257 -20.99 0.11 -15.33
N TRP A 258 -19.68 -0.06 -15.48
CA TRP A 258 -18.75 -0.22 -14.34
C TRP A 258 -18.60 1.04 -13.49
N ARG A 259 -18.95 2.21 -14.04
CA ARG A 259 -18.95 3.47 -13.28
C ARG A 259 -19.95 3.47 -12.13
N PHE A 260 -20.95 2.61 -12.20
CA PHE A 260 -22.03 2.52 -11.21
C PHE A 260 -21.87 1.33 -10.27
N LEU A 261 -20.76 0.60 -10.35
CA LEU A 261 -20.51 -0.57 -9.51
C LEU A 261 -19.65 -0.21 -8.30
N ASN A 262 -20.00 -0.83 -7.18
CA ASN A 262 -19.15 -0.85 -6.01
C ASN A 262 -17.97 -1.78 -6.27
N VAL A 263 -16.79 -1.36 -5.82
CA VAL A 263 -15.55 -2.16 -5.90
C VAL A 263 -14.99 -2.28 -4.50
N THR A 264 -14.92 -3.52 -4.02
CA THR A 264 -14.40 -3.85 -2.70
C THR A 264 -13.37 -4.96 -2.85
N LEU A 265 -12.23 -4.81 -2.17
CA LEU A 265 -11.26 -5.89 -1.99
C LEU A 265 -11.52 -6.52 -0.61
N THR A 266 -11.83 -7.82 -0.61
CA THR A 266 -12.10 -8.58 0.62
C THR A 266 -10.97 -9.56 0.87
N ASP A 267 -10.37 -9.50 2.06
CA ASP A 267 -9.41 -10.49 2.51
C ASP A 267 -10.16 -11.67 3.14
N THR A 268 -10.04 -12.85 2.51
CA THR A 268 -10.67 -14.08 2.97
C THR A 268 -10.15 -14.58 4.31
N ASP A 269 -8.92 -14.22 4.68
CA ASP A 269 -8.30 -14.71 5.91
C ASP A 269 -8.72 -13.88 7.13
N SER A 270 -8.82 -12.55 6.99
CA SER A 270 -9.22 -11.64 8.08
C SER A 270 -10.70 -11.28 8.06
N GLY A 271 -11.40 -11.49 6.94
CA GLY A 271 -12.77 -11.03 6.71
C GLY A 271 -12.90 -9.51 6.60
N ARG A 272 -11.79 -8.77 6.44
CA ARG A 272 -11.78 -7.31 6.34
C ARG A 272 -11.81 -6.86 4.89
N ASP A 273 -12.37 -5.67 4.70
CA ASP A 273 -12.61 -5.07 3.40
C ASP A 273 -11.84 -3.76 3.22
N ILE A 274 -11.30 -3.54 2.01
CA ILE A 274 -10.94 -2.21 1.53
C ILE A 274 -11.95 -1.79 0.47
N ILE A 275 -12.76 -0.78 0.80
CA ILE A 275 -13.77 -0.23 -0.09
C ILE A 275 -13.09 0.73 -1.07
N ILE A 276 -12.85 0.27 -2.29
CA ILE A 276 -12.14 1.01 -3.34
C ILE A 276 -13.04 2.07 -3.98
N ASN A 277 -14.26 1.68 -4.34
CA ASN A 277 -15.28 2.56 -4.90
C ASN A 277 -16.66 2.23 -4.36
N GLN A 278 -17.44 3.26 -4.03
CA GLN A 278 -18.88 3.17 -3.80
C GLN A 278 -19.57 4.10 -4.79
N SER A 279 -20.55 3.60 -5.51
CA SER A 279 -21.33 4.41 -6.43
C SER A 279 -22.30 5.30 -5.66
N GLU A 280 -22.36 6.58 -6.04
CA GLU A 280 -23.34 7.54 -5.51
C GLU A 280 -24.75 7.23 -6.04
N ASP A 281 -24.83 6.71 -7.26
CA ASP A 281 -26.06 6.33 -7.95
C ASP A 281 -26.08 4.81 -8.15
N ASN A 282 -26.57 4.07 -7.15
CA ASN A 282 -26.84 2.64 -7.31
C ASN A 282 -27.97 2.46 -8.34
N LEU A 283 -27.61 2.32 -9.63
CA LEU A 283 -28.55 2.00 -10.72
C LEU A 283 -29.33 0.70 -10.46
N PHE A 284 -28.81 -0.16 -9.60
CA PHE A 284 -29.40 -1.43 -9.22
C PHE A 284 -29.69 -1.48 -7.71
N GLN A 285 -30.55 -0.59 -7.21
CA GLN A 285 -31.28 -0.87 -5.96
C GLN A 285 -32.35 -1.93 -6.23
N TYR A 286 -31.93 -3.18 -6.40
CA TYR A 286 -32.86 -4.32 -6.37
C TYR A 286 -32.55 -5.13 -5.11
N VAL A 287 -33.23 -4.74 -4.02
CA VAL A 287 -33.61 -5.62 -2.92
C VAL A 287 -35.12 -5.79 -3.02
#